data_AF-A0A1V0RSD0-F1
#
_entry.id   AF-A0A1V0RSD0-F1
#
_cell.length_a   1.000
_cell.length_b   1.000
_cell.length_c   1.000
_cell.angle_alpha   90.00
_cell.angle_beta   90.00
_cell.angle_gamma   90.00
#
_symmetry.space_group_name_H-M   'P 1'
#
loop_
_entity.id
_entity.type
_entity.pdbx_description
1 polymer ?
#
loop_
_entity_poly.entity_id
_entity_poly.type
_entity_poly.pdbx_seq_one_letter_code
_entity_poly.pdbx_strand_id
1 'polypeptide(L)'
;MSLTGISSSVSMMHASQAAARPDPIQRPTAMADAQGPGFAERLGKAVESVNTQQSKASQAARDFETGRTENLAAVMVEQQVASLGFQMTMQVRNKALTAYRDIMNMPV
;
A
#
# COMPACT_ATOMS: atom_id res chain seq x y z
N MET A 1 13.94 78.32 8.40
CA MET A 1 13.97 77.37 7.27
C MET A 1 14.71 76.11 7.72
N SER A 2 14.26 74.95 7.22
CA SER A 2 14.57 73.54 7.59
C SER A 2 14.07 73.09 8.98
N LEU A 3 12.84 72.59 9.11
CA LEU A 3 12.36 71.22 8.78
C LEU A 3 13.25 70.13 9.39
N THR A 4 13.00 69.81 10.66
CA THR A 4 13.57 68.65 11.35
C THR A 4 12.74 67.41 10.98
N GLY A 5 13.43 66.45 10.38
CA GLY A 5 12.87 65.27 9.75
C GLY A 5 12.08 64.37 10.71
N ILE A 6 10.90 64.03 10.25
CA ILE A 6 10.04 62.95 10.69
C ILE A 6 10.80 61.65 10.34
N SER A 7 11.57 61.07 11.25
CA SER A 7 12.29 59.80 10.97
C SER A 7 12.38 58.83 12.14
N SER A 8 11.75 59.12 13.29
CA SER A 8 11.75 58.23 14.45
C SER A 8 10.55 57.25 14.51
N SER A 9 9.69 57.20 13.49
CA SER A 9 8.53 56.28 13.43
C SER A 9 8.71 55.08 12.49
N VAL A 10 9.88 54.89 11.87
CA VAL A 10 10.22 53.68 11.09
C VAL A 10 11.35 52.93 11.81
N SER A 11 11.12 52.53 13.05
CA SER A 11 11.95 51.52 13.73
C SER A 11 11.13 50.53 14.56
N MET A 12 9.80 50.62 14.49
CA MET A 12 8.87 49.64 15.09
C MET A 12 8.20 48.71 14.07
N MET A 13 8.60 48.75 12.80
CA MET A 13 8.05 47.90 11.73
C MET A 13 9.05 46.89 11.13
N HIS A 14 10.21 46.70 11.75
CA HIS A 14 11.17 45.64 11.39
C HIS A 14 11.40 44.59 12.50
N ALA A 15 10.66 44.66 13.62
CA ALA A 15 10.76 43.69 14.71
C ALA A 15 9.72 42.54 14.62
N SER A 16 8.96 42.45 13.52
CA SER A 16 7.97 41.38 13.28
C SER A 16 8.39 40.39 12.18
N GLN A 17 9.65 40.45 11.72
CA GLN A 17 10.15 39.58 10.64
C GLN A 17 11.30 38.70 11.14
N ALA A 18 11.09 37.96 12.22
CA ALA A 18 12.04 36.97 12.72
C ALA A 18 11.34 35.84 13.51
N ALA A 19 10.32 35.21 12.93
CA ALA A 19 9.77 33.97 13.47
C ALA A 19 9.05 33.11 12.40
N ALA A 20 9.55 33.07 11.17
CA ALA A 20 9.20 32.02 10.23
C ALA A 20 10.42 31.08 10.11
N ARG A 21 10.67 30.33 11.19
CA ARG A 21 11.51 29.14 11.09
C ARG A 21 10.74 28.18 10.19
N PRO A 22 11.25 27.77 9.02
CA PRO A 22 10.66 26.63 8.34
C PRO A 22 10.81 25.46 9.30
N ASP A 23 9.68 24.85 9.69
CA ASP A 23 9.68 23.59 10.43
C ASP A 23 10.69 22.65 9.77
N PRO A 24 11.62 22.05 10.53
CA PRO A 24 12.46 21.01 9.97
C PRO A 24 11.50 19.94 9.45
N ILE A 25 11.55 19.70 8.13
CA ILE A 25 10.91 18.55 7.51
C ILE A 25 11.26 17.36 8.40
N GLN A 26 10.29 16.89 9.19
CA GLN A 26 10.45 15.67 9.96
C GLN A 26 10.65 14.60 8.89
N ARG A 27 11.92 14.20 8.68
CA ARG A 27 12.24 12.95 8.00
C ARG A 27 11.34 11.91 8.64
N PRO A 28 10.57 11.13 7.86
CA PRO A 28 9.79 10.04 8.41
C PRO A 28 10.74 9.22 9.28
N THR A 29 10.52 9.28 10.60
CA THR A 29 11.25 8.46 11.55
C THR A 29 11.12 7.03 11.05
N ALA A 30 12.28 6.37 10.93
CA ALA A 30 12.39 5.02 10.42
C ALA A 30 11.23 4.17 10.93
N MET A 31 10.56 3.50 9.99
CA MET A 31 9.42 2.61 10.20
C MET A 31 9.52 1.95 11.56
N ALA A 32 8.70 2.42 12.51
CA ALA A 32 8.49 1.74 13.77
C ALA A 32 8.20 0.28 13.43
N ASP A 33 9.00 -0.61 14.02
CA ASP A 33 9.00 -2.05 13.81
C ASP A 33 7.62 -2.55 13.42
N ALA A 34 7.47 -2.98 12.17
CA ALA A 34 6.25 -3.62 11.70
C ALA A 34 6.08 -4.94 12.47
N GLN A 35 5.48 -4.88 13.66
CA GLN A 35 5.07 -6.06 14.42
C GLN A 35 3.91 -6.73 13.68
N GLY A 36 4.28 -7.57 12.72
CA GLY A 36 3.38 -8.38 11.92
C GLY A 36 4.17 -9.09 10.83
N PRO A 37 3.63 -10.19 10.28
CA PRO A 37 4.32 -10.92 9.23
C PRO A 37 4.68 -9.98 8.08
N GLY A 38 5.93 -10.08 7.61
CA GLY A 38 6.47 -9.23 6.57
C GLY A 38 5.68 -9.39 5.27
N PHE A 39 5.79 -8.42 4.37
CA PHE A 39 5.12 -8.46 3.06
C PHE A 39 5.41 -9.78 2.31
N ALA A 40 6.67 -10.23 2.32
CA ALA A 40 7.08 -11.48 1.68
C ALA A 40 6.36 -12.71 2.26
N GLU A 41 6.17 -12.77 3.58
CA GLU A 41 5.43 -13.86 4.22
C GLU A 41 3.95 -13.83 3.82
N ARG A 42 3.33 -12.64 3.78
CA ARG A 42 1.94 -12.47 3.34
C ARG A 42 1.76 -12.85 1.87
N LEU A 43 2.73 -12.49 1.03
CA LEU A 43 2.74 -12.87 -0.39
C LEU A 43 2.87 -14.40 -0.54
N GLY A 44 3.77 -15.03 0.21
CA GLY A 44 3.88 -16.49 0.25
C GLY A 44 2.57 -17.17 0.64
N LYS A 45 1.95 -16.71 1.73
CA LYS A 45 0.62 -17.18 2.17
C LYS A 45 -0.47 -16.97 1.14
N ALA A 46 -0.45 -15.85 0.41
CA ALA A 46 -1.42 -15.58 -0.66
C ALA A 46 -1.27 -16.56 -1.83
N VAL A 47 -0.04 -16.85 -2.26
CA VAL A 47 0.23 -17.84 -3.31
C VAL A 47 -0.24 -19.24 -2.90
N GLU A 48 0.03 -19.64 -1.65
CA GLU A 48 -0.42 -20.92 -1.12
C GLU A 48 -1.95 -21.01 -1.00
N SER A 49 -2.60 -19.90 -0.63
CA SER A 49 -4.06 -19.79 -0.61
C SER A 49 -4.67 -19.98 -2.01
N VAL A 50 -4.06 -19.40 -3.06
CA VAL A 50 -4.52 -19.62 -4.44
C VAL A 50 -4.40 -21.08 -4.86
N ASN A 51 -3.27 -21.74 -4.54
CA ASN A 51 -3.09 -23.16 -4.83
C ASN A 51 -4.17 -24.01 -4.14
N THR A 52 -4.44 -23.71 -2.87
CA THR A 52 -5.49 -24.36 -2.09
C THR A 52 -6.87 -24.16 -2.71
N GLN A 53 -7.21 -22.94 -3.10
CA GLN A 53 -8.50 -22.63 -3.74
C GLN A 53 -8.66 -23.33 -5.09
N GLN A 54 -7.60 -23.38 -5.91
CA GLN A 54 -7.60 -24.10 -7.18
C GLN A 54 -7.80 -25.60 -6.99
N SER A 55 -7.16 -26.19 -5.98
CA SER A 55 -7.34 -27.60 -5.62
C SER A 55 -8.76 -27.89 -5.14
N LYS A 56 -9.32 -27.02 -4.30
CA LYS A 56 -10.72 -27.12 -3.83
C LYS A 56 -11.72 -27.03 -4.98
N ALA A 57 -11.59 -26.05 -5.88
CA ALA A 57 -12.46 -25.94 -7.05
C ALA A 57 -12.39 -27.19 -7.93
N SER A 58 -11.17 -27.72 -8.16
CA SER A 58 -10.96 -28.95 -8.93
C SER A 58 -11.55 -30.19 -8.25
N GLN A 59 -11.59 -30.21 -6.92
CA GLN A 59 -12.16 -31.31 -6.16
C GLN A 59 -13.69 -31.21 -6.13
N ALA A 60 -14.24 -30.01 -5.93
CA ALA A 60 -15.67 -29.74 -5.99
C ALA A 60 -16.26 -30.10 -7.38
N ALA A 61 -15.56 -29.77 -8.46
CA ALA A 61 -15.95 -30.16 -9.81
C ALA A 61 -16.01 -31.69 -9.97
N ARG A 62 -14.96 -32.40 -9.52
CA ARG A 62 -14.93 -33.86 -9.55
C ARG A 62 -15.99 -34.51 -8.68
N ASP A 63 -16.25 -33.98 -7.50
CA ASP A 63 -17.29 -34.48 -6.59
C ASP A 63 -18.68 -34.30 -7.22
N PHE A 64 -18.89 -33.24 -7.99
CA PHE A 64 -20.14 -33.04 -8.75
C PHE A 64 -20.25 -34.00 -9.94
N GLU A 65 -19.20 -34.12 -10.75
CA GLU A 65 -19.17 -35.03 -11.92
C GLU A 65 -19.35 -36.51 -11.52
N THR A 66 -18.84 -36.88 -10.34
CA THR A 66 -18.96 -38.25 -9.80
C THR A 66 -20.25 -38.48 -9.01
N GLY A 67 -21.13 -37.47 -8.89
CA GLY A 67 -22.39 -37.56 -8.15
C GLY A 67 -22.23 -37.61 -6.62
N ARG A 68 -21.04 -37.34 -6.09
CA ARG A 68 -20.80 -37.20 -4.63
C ARG A 68 -21.42 -35.93 -4.06
N THR A 69 -21.66 -34.93 -4.90
CA THR A 69 -22.41 -33.72 -4.56
C THR A 69 -23.36 -33.36 -5.69
N GLU A 70 -24.59 -32.96 -5.38
CA GLU A 70 -25.56 -32.46 -6.37
C GLU A 70 -25.59 -30.93 -6.41
N ASN A 71 -24.84 -30.28 -5.52
CA ASN A 71 -24.86 -28.85 -5.33
C ASN A 71 -23.93 -28.14 -6.34
N LEU A 72 -24.43 -27.94 -7.55
CA LEU A 72 -23.75 -27.18 -8.60
C LEU A 72 -23.41 -25.74 -8.16
N ALA A 73 -24.29 -25.10 -7.39
CA ALA A 73 -24.07 -23.73 -6.94
C ALA A 73 -22.81 -23.59 -6.08
N ALA A 74 -22.57 -24.55 -5.18
CA ALA A 74 -21.35 -24.58 -4.37
C ALA A 74 -20.09 -24.73 -5.25
N VAL A 75 -20.12 -25.60 -6.26
CA VAL A 75 -19.00 -25.77 -7.21
C VAL A 75 -18.71 -24.48 -7.96
N MET A 76 -19.76 -23.83 -8.47
CA MET A 76 -19.61 -22.56 -9.20
C MET A 76 -19.05 -21.44 -8.32
N VAL A 77 -19.44 -21.39 -7.03
CA VAL A 77 -18.89 -20.43 -6.06
C VAL A 77 -17.40 -20.71 -5.84
N GLU A 78 -17.00 -21.96 -5.60
CA GLU A 78 -15.59 -22.32 -5.42
C GLU A 78 -14.75 -21.98 -6.65
N GLN A 79 -15.28 -22.21 -7.86
CA GLN A 79 -14.65 -21.84 -9.13
C GLN A 79 -14.45 -20.33 -9.25
N GLN A 80 -15.46 -19.54 -8.87
CA GLN A 80 -15.43 -18.09 -8.93
C GLN A 80 -14.43 -17.52 -7.91
N VAL A 81 -14.42 -18.09 -6.71
CA VAL A 81 -13.49 -17.73 -5.62
C VAL A 81 -12.05 -17.98 -6.05
N ALA A 82 -11.74 -19.17 -6.60
CA ALA A 82 -10.41 -19.49 -7.11
C ALA A 82 -9.96 -18.54 -8.24
N SER A 83 -10.87 -18.22 -9.18
CA SER A 83 -10.57 -17.32 -10.30
C SER A 83 -10.28 -15.89 -9.82
N LEU A 84 -11.11 -15.37 -8.90
CA LEU A 84 -10.92 -14.04 -8.32
C LEU A 84 -9.65 -13.97 -7.48
N GLY A 85 -9.37 -15.00 -6.66
CA GLY A 85 -8.16 -15.09 -5.85
C GLY A 85 -6.89 -15.10 -6.71
N PHE A 86 -6.91 -15.81 -7.85
CA PHE A 86 -5.82 -15.80 -8.81
C PHE A 86 -5.59 -14.39 -9.40
N GLN A 87 -6.66 -13.72 -9.85
CA GLN A 87 -6.57 -12.35 -10.38
C GLN A 87 -5.97 -11.38 -9.36
N MET A 88 -6.44 -11.43 -8.11
CA MET A 88 -5.88 -10.62 -7.02
C MET A 88 -4.39 -10.89 -6.82
N THR A 89 -3.97 -12.16 -6.86
CA THR A 89 -2.56 -12.54 -6.71
C THR A 89 -1.69 -12.00 -7.84
N MET A 90 -2.18 -11.98 -9.08
CA MET A 90 -1.47 -11.35 -10.19
C MET A 90 -1.32 -9.84 -9.99
N GLN A 91 -2.34 -9.15 -9.47
CA GLN A 91 -2.25 -7.72 -9.16
C GLN A 91 -1.21 -7.44 -8.08
N VAL A 92 -1.20 -8.24 -7.01
CA VAL A 92 -0.19 -8.10 -5.94
C VAL A 92 1.21 -8.38 -6.47
N ARG A 93 1.40 -9.43 -7.28
CA ARG A 93 2.68 -9.73 -7.93
C ARG A 93 3.16 -8.55 -8.77
N ASN A 94 2.30 -7.99 -9.62
CA ASN A 94 2.64 -6.86 -10.47
C ASN A 94 3.03 -5.64 -9.63
N LYS A 95 2.25 -5.34 -8.58
CA LYS A 95 2.54 -4.22 -7.68
C LYS A 95 3.86 -4.41 -6.92
N ALA A 96 4.18 -5.64 -6.51
CA ALA A 96 5.44 -5.97 -5.86
C ALA A 96 6.64 -5.75 -6.80
N LEU A 97 6.53 -6.16 -8.06
CA LEU A 97 7.55 -5.94 -9.08
C LEU A 97 7.74 -4.45 -9.37
N THR A 98 6.64 -3.68 -9.45
CA THR A 98 6.71 -2.22 -9.60
C THR A 98 7.41 -1.57 -8.41
N ALA A 99 7.02 -1.91 -7.18
CA ALA A 99 7.65 -1.35 -5.97
C ALA A 99 9.15 -1.67 -5.90
N TYR A 100 9.56 -2.88 -6.27
CA TYR A 100 10.97 -3.23 -6.36
C TYR A 100 11.72 -2.37 -7.39
N ARG A 101 11.12 -2.16 -8.56
CA ARG A 101 11.68 -1.32 -9.62
C ARG A 101 11.72 0.16 -9.24
N ASP A 102 10.73 0.65 -8.52
CA ASP A 102 10.68 2.04 -8.02
C ASP A 102 11.80 2.31 -7.00
N ILE A 103 12.08 1.35 -6.11
CA ILE A 103 13.20 1.45 -5.16
C ILE A 103 14.55 1.49 -5.90
N MET A 104 14.74 0.67 -6.95
CA MET A 104 15.98 0.68 -7.73
C MET A 104 16.18 1.94 -8.56
N ASN A 105 15.11 2.58 -9.00
CA ASN A 105 15.17 3.79 -9.83
C ASN A 105 15.14 5.09 -9.01
N MET A 106 15.07 5.00 -7.68
CA MET A 106 15.16 6.17 -6.82
C MET A 106 16.61 6.72 -6.91
N PRO A 107 16.82 7.97 -7.36
CA PRO A 107 18.14 8.57 -7.32
C PRO A 107 18.56 8.72 -5.85
N VAL A 108 19.76 8.20 -5.53
CA VAL A 108 20.42 8.43 -4.24
C VAL A 108 20.84 9.88 -4.07
#